data_AF-A0A178LBQ2-F1
#
_entry.id   AF-A0A178LBQ2-F1
#
_cell.length_a   1.000
_cell.length_b   1.000
_cell.length_c   1.000
_cell.angle_alpha   90.00
_cell.angle_beta   90.00
_cell.angle_gamma   90.00
#
_symmetry.space_group_name_H-M   'P 1'
#
loop_
_entity.id
_entity.type
_entity.pdbx_description
1 polymer ?
#
loop_
_entity_poly.entity_id
_entity_poly.type
_entity_poly.pdbx_seq_one_letter_code
_entity_poly.pdbx_strand_id
1 'polypeptide(L)' 'MLALTQQFVAQLPNVTCLFGPLTPDGGLPAQLCNSSGRRRLTLMLDIARLRDSNYCAVQAQQVRRSLGT' A
#
# COMPACT_ATOMS: atom_id res chain seq x y z
N MET A 1 7.01 8.16 -9.75
CA MET A 1 5.99 7.68 -8.80
C MET A 1 5.77 6.16 -8.92
N LEU A 2 5.63 5.61 -10.13
CA LEU A 2 5.41 4.16 -10.37
C LEU A 2 6.45 3.20 -9.76
N ALA A 3 7.74 3.55 -9.73
CA ALA A 3 8.77 2.64 -9.22
C ALA A 3 8.68 2.41 -7.69
N LEU A 4 8.27 3.42 -6.92
CA LEU A 4 8.21 3.34 -5.45
C LEU A 4 7.03 2.50 -4.98
N THR A 5 5.89 2.60 -5.68
CA THR A 5 4.71 1.80 -5.37
C THR A 5 4.87 0.34 -5.78
N GLN A 6 5.68 0.04 -6.80
CA GLN A 6 5.97 -1.34 -7.23
C GLN A 6 6.61 -2.17 -6.12
N GLN A 7 7.51 -1.61 -5.30
CA GLN A 7 8.12 -2.36 -4.19
C GLN A 7 7.09 -2.75 -3.13
N PHE A 8 6.17 -1.83 -2.82
CA PHE A 8 5.07 -2.09 -1.88
C PHE A 8 4.07 -3.11 -2.44
N VAL A 9 3.68 -2.97 -3.71
CA VAL A 9 2.78 -3.92 -4.39
C VAL A 9 3.40 -5.31 -4.51
N ALA A 10 4.71 -5.42 -4.74
CA ALA A 10 5.42 -6.69 -4.79
C ALA A 10 5.33 -7.47 -3.46
N GLN A 11 5.18 -6.77 -2.33
CA GLN A 11 4.95 -7.41 -1.03
C GLN A 11 3.50 -7.85 -0.82
N LEU A 12 2.58 -7.57 -1.75
CA LEU A 12 1.16 -7.82 -1.60
C LEU A 12 0.57 -8.53 -2.84
N PRO A 13 1.03 -9.76 -3.16
CA PRO A 13 0.66 -10.45 -4.40
C PRO A 13 -0.83 -10.78 -4.52
N ASN A 14 -1.55 -10.89 -3.40
CA ASN A 14 -2.98 -11.20 -3.33
C ASN A 14 -3.85 -10.00 -2.94
N VAL A 15 -3.35 -8.78 -3.18
CA VAL A 15 -4.06 -7.54 -2.83
C VAL A 15 -4.05 -6.61 -4.02
N THR A 16 -5.24 -6.19 -4.44
CA THR A 16 -5.38 -5.16 -5.47
C THR A 16 -5.11 -3.79 -4.85
N CYS A 17 -4.12 -3.08 -5.36
CA CYS A 17 -3.70 -1.77 -4.87
C CYS A 17 -4.10 -0.68 -5.90
N LEU A 18 -4.83 0.34 -5.47
CA LEU A 18 -5.18 1.51 -6.26
C LEU A 18 -4.59 2.75 -5.58
N PHE A 19 -3.70 3.46 -6.28
CA PHE A 19 -3.07 4.67 -5.74
C PHE A 19 -3.79 5.91 -6.27
N GLY A 20 -4.11 6.83 -5.36
CA GLY A 20 -4.67 8.13 -5.70
C GLY A 20 -3.58 9.18 -5.96
N PRO A 21 -3.98 10.44 -6.18
CA PRO A 21 -3.04 11.55 -6.39
C PRO A 21 -2.22 11.81 -5.13
N LEU A 22 -0.96 12.23 -5.30
CA LEU A 22 -0.10 12.63 -4.20
C LEU A 22 -0.69 13.87 -3.50
N THR A 23 -0.77 13.82 -2.17
CA THR A 23 -1.13 14.98 -1.36
C THR A 23 0.04 15.96 -1.30
N PRO A 24 -0.22 17.27 -1.11
CA PRO A 24 0.83 18.29 -0.99
C PRO A 24 1.81 18.00 0.16
N ASP A 25 1.37 17.30 1.20
CA ASP A 25 2.21 16.86 2.33
C ASP A 25 3.09 15.63 2.02
N GLY A 26 3.08 15.12 0.79
CA GLY A 26 3.86 13.94 0.39
C GLY A 26 3.21 12.60 0.75
N GLY A 27 1.95 12.62 1.16
CA GLY A 27 1.14 11.42 1.34
C GLY A 27 0.67 10.85 0.00
N LEU A 28 0.69 9.53 -0.11
CA LEU A 28 0.18 8.78 -1.24
C LEU A 28 -1.00 7.93 -0.75
N PRO A 29 -2.24 8.37 -1.01
CA PRO A 29 -3.41 7.57 -0.67
C PRO A 29 -3.43 6.29 -1.51
N ALA A 30 -3.65 5.15 -0.85
CA ALA A 30 -3.72 3.84 -1.46
C ALA A 30 -4.96 3.11 -0.95
N GLN A 31 -5.81 2.65 -1.87
CA GLN A 31 -6.91 1.76 -1.58
C GLN A 31 -6.50 0.33 -1.90
N LEU A 32 -6.64 -0.56 -0.92
CA LEU A 32 -6.18 -1.93 -0.95
C LEU A 32 -7.38 -2.86 -0.77
N CYS A 33 -7.55 -3.81 -1.67
CA CYS A 33 -8.65 -4.76 -1.63
C CYS A 33 -8.11 -6.19 -1.65
N ASN A 34 -8.68 -7.07 -0.84
CA ASN A 34 -8.36 -8.50 -0.95
C ASN A 34 -8.79 -9.06 -2.32
N SER A 35 -8.22 -10.20 -2.74
CA SER A 35 -8.54 -10.83 -4.04
C SER A 35 -10.04 -11.08 -4.27
N SER A 36 -10.82 -11.27 -3.20
CA SER A 36 -12.27 -11.47 -3.29
C SER A 36 -13.08 -10.16 -3.40
N GLY A 37 -12.44 -8.99 -3.28
CA GLY A 37 -13.07 -7.67 -3.30
C GLY A 37 -13.98 -7.34 -2.11
N ARG A 38 -14.11 -8.24 -1.13
CA ARG A 38 -15.03 -8.14 0.01
C ARG A 38 -14.49 -7.26 1.14
N ARG A 39 -13.17 -7.17 1.28
CA ARG A 39 -12.51 -6.33 2.28
C ARG A 39 -11.66 -5.27 1.59
N ARG A 40 -11.83 -4.03 2.04
CA ARG A 40 -11.13 -2.86 1.53
C ARG A 40 -10.50 -2.11 2.68
N LEU A 41 -9.31 -1.57 2.44
CA LEU A 41 -8.53 -0.80 3.39
C LEU A 41 -8.01 0.44 2.65
N THR A 42 -8.16 1.61 3.25
CA THR A 42 -7.57 2.85 2.74
C THR A 42 -6.40 3.21 3.62
N LEU A 43 -5.22 3.39 3.02
CA LEU A 43 -4.00 3.79 3.70
C LEU A 43 -3.48 5.10 3.10
N MET A 44 -2.77 5.86 3.91
CA MET A 44 -1.97 6.98 3.44
C MET A 44 -0.50 6.62 3.62
N LEU A 45 0.17 6.33 2.51
CA LEU A 45 1.58 5.95 2.49
C LEU A 45 2.44 7.21 2.42
N ASP A 46 3.56 7.23 3.10
CA ASP A 46 4.51 8.33 3.02
C ASP A 46 5.47 8.08 1.85
N ILE A 47 5.47 8.96 0.83
CA ILE A 47 6.29 8.75 -0.37
C ILE A 47 7.79 8.81 -0.09
N ALA A 48 8.21 9.62 0.89
CA ALA A 48 9.62 9.72 1.26
C ALA A 48 10.09 8.41 1.93
N ARG A 49 9.20 7.74 2.64
CA ARG A 49 9.48 6.46 3.33
C ARG A 49 9.22 5.22 2.48
N LEU A 50 8.56 5.32 1.33
CA LEU A 50 8.36 4.17 0.43
C LEU A 50 9.66 3.55 -0.09
N ARG A 51 10.78 4.30 -0.08
CA ARG A 51 12.12 3.77 -0.39
C ARG A 51 12.70 2.90 0.72
N ASP A 52 12.17 3.02 1.93
CA ASP A 52 12.60 2.24 3.08
C ASP A 52 11.91 0.87 3.06
N SER A 53 12.70 -0.18 2.86
CA SER A 53 12.21 -1.56 2.78
C SER A 53 11.50 -2.00 4.07
N ASN A 54 11.92 -1.50 5.23
CA ASN A 54 11.32 -1.84 6.51
C ASN A 54 9.94 -1.15 6.66
N TYR A 55 9.84 0.12 6.27
CA TYR A 55 8.55 0.82 6.20
C TYR A 55 7.56 0.07 5.28
N CYS A 56 7.99 -0.31 4.08
CA CYS A 56 7.16 -1.10 3.16
C CYS A 56 6.72 -2.44 3.77
N ALA A 57 7.63 -3.17 4.43
CA ALA A 57 7.32 -4.45 5.05
C ALA A 57 6.31 -4.31 6.20
N VAL A 58 6.48 -3.31 7.07
CA VAL A 58 5.56 -3.03 8.18
C VAL A 58 4.17 -2.68 7.65
N GLN A 59 4.08 -1.80 6.65
CA GLN A 59 2.80 -1.44 6.03
C GLN A 59 2.15 -2.65 5.36
N ALA A 60 2.92 -3.44 4.60
CA ALA A 60 2.40 -4.63 3.94
C ALA A 60 1.90 -5.68 4.95
N GLN A 61 2.60 -5.88 6.07
CA GLN A 61 2.18 -6.77 7.13
C GLN A 61 0.88 -6.28 7.81
N GLN A 62 0.74 -4.98 8.02
CA GLN A 62 -0.49 -4.38 8.54
C GLN A 62 -1.66 -4.59 7.58
N VAL A 63 -1.45 -4.39 6.28
CA VAL A 63 -2.45 -4.67 5.24
C VAL A 63 -2.91 -6.11 5.27
N ARG A 64 -1.96 -7.06 5.30
CA ARG A 64 -2.25 -8.50 5.36
C ARG A 64 -3.12 -8.84 6.57
N ARG A 65 -2.74 -8.35 7.75
CA ARG A 65 -3.51 -8.52 8.99
C ARG A 65 -4.92 -7.92 8.91
N SER A 66 -5.06 -6.70 8.38
CA SER A 66 -6.36 -6.03 8.28
C SER A 66 -7.28 -6.65 7.24
N LEU A 67 -6.74 -7.09 6.11
CA LEU A 67 -7.52 -7.75 5.06
C LEU A 67 -7.76 -9.24 5.37
N GLY A 68 -6.99 -9.83 6.29
CA GLY A 68 -7.06 -11.25 6.65
C GLY A 68 -6.50 -12.16 5.55
N THR A 69 -5.39 -11.73 4.94
CA THR A 69 -4.65 -12.44 3.89
C THR A 69 -3.24 -12.78 4.35
#